data_AF-S4P2S3-F1
#
_entry.id   AF-S4P2S3-F1
#
_cell.length_a   1.000
_cell.length_b   1.000
_cell.length_c   1.000
_cell.angle_alpha   90.00
_cell.angle_beta   90.00
_cell.angle_gamma   90.00
#
_symmetry.space_group_name_H-M   'P 1'
#
loop_
_entity.id
_entity.type
_entity.pdbx_description
1 polymer ?
#
loop_
_entity_poly.entity_id
_entity_poly.type
_entity_poly.pdbx_seq_one_letter_code
_entity_poly.pdbx_strand_id
1 'polypeptide(L)'
;KTSFIKGFSTALSVFTERFILFSAIVTFVVTGGDIRAGITFSLVQYYNLLQLTCNIFFPMALALLAESKVSIKRLENFLSLEELEPEEPKINGFSANVITNGIEKEKD
;
A
#
# COMPACT_ATOMS: atom_id res chain seq x y z
N LYS A 1 14.17 21.31 13.08
CA LYS A 1 13.64 21.49 11.70
C LYS A 1 12.49 20.51 11.41
N THR A 2 12.68 19.20 11.57
CA THR A 2 11.59 18.18 11.40
C THR A 2 10.41 18.35 12.35
N SER A 3 10.62 18.82 13.59
CA SER A 3 9.50 19.07 14.52
C SER A 3 8.58 20.21 14.07
N PHE A 4 9.14 21.26 13.44
CA PHE A 4 8.36 22.37 12.90
C PHE A 4 7.49 21.93 11.72
N ILE A 5 8.04 21.10 10.82
CA ILE A 5 7.26 20.60 9.68
C ILE A 5 6.12 19.70 10.17
N LYS A 6 6.38 18.82 11.14
CA LYS A 6 5.34 17.94 11.71
C LYS A 6 4.26 18.76 12.43
N GLY A 7 4.65 19.70 13.27
CA GLY A 7 3.70 20.58 13.98
C GLY A 7 2.87 21.43 13.02
N PHE A 8 3.51 22.01 12.00
CA PHE A 8 2.82 22.77 10.96
C PHE A 8 1.86 21.89 10.14
N SER A 9 2.26 20.69 9.74
CA SER A 9 1.38 19.75 9.03
C SER A 9 0.17 19.34 9.86
N THR A 10 0.35 19.08 11.16
CA THR A 10 -0.77 18.77 12.07
C THR A 10 -1.71 19.97 12.20
N ALA A 11 -1.18 21.18 12.38
CA ALA A 11 -2.00 22.38 12.46
C ALA A 11 -2.77 22.64 11.16
N LEU A 12 -2.11 22.48 10.01
CA LEU A 12 -2.73 22.63 8.70
C LEU A 12 -3.83 21.59 8.47
N SER A 13 -3.62 20.35 8.92
CA SER A 13 -4.63 19.28 8.83
C SER A 13 -5.89 19.63 9.62
N VAL A 14 -5.75 20.07 10.88
CA VAL A 14 -6.87 20.49 11.74
C VAL A 14 -7.57 21.73 11.19
N PHE A 15 -6.82 22.68 10.64
CA PHE A 15 -7.40 23.86 10.00
C PHE A 15 -8.21 23.47 8.74
N THR A 16 -7.64 22.60 7.90
CA THR A 16 -8.26 22.14 6.65
C THR A 16 -9.59 21.44 6.92
N GLU A 17 -9.68 20.64 7.99
CA GLU A 17 -10.93 20.01 8.42
C GLU A 17 -12.07 21.02 8.63
N ARG A 18 -11.79 22.04 9.45
CA ARG A 18 -12.77 23.08 9.80
C ARG A 18 -13.10 23.96 8.61
N PHE A 19 -12.10 24.24 7.77
CA PHE A 19 -12.25 25.03 6.56
C PHE A 19 -13.15 24.35 5.52
N ILE A 20 -12.96 23.06 5.28
CA ILE A 20 -13.77 22.29 4.33
C ILE A 20 -15.24 22.31 4.77
N LEU A 21 -15.51 21.99 6.04
CA LEU A 21 -16.87 21.97 6.58
C LEU A 21 -17.52 23.37 6.52
N PHE A 22 -16.77 24.41 6.88
CA PHE A 22 -17.23 25.79 6.73
C PHE A 22 -17.56 26.13 5.28
N SER A 23 -16.67 25.81 4.33
CA SER A 23 -16.88 26.09 2.91
C SER A 23 -18.11 25.38 2.36
N ALA A 24 -18.38 24.16 2.82
CA ALA A 24 -19.52 23.36 2.41
C ALA A 24 -20.84 23.99 2.88
N ILE A 25 -20.89 24.41 4.14
CA ILE A 25 -22.06 25.10 4.70
C ILE A 25 -22.27 26.44 3.97
N VAL A 26 -21.21 27.21 3.75
CA VAL A 26 -21.30 28.49 3.01
C VAL A 26 -21.84 28.25 1.60
N THR A 27 -21.33 27.25 0.89
CA THR A 27 -21.79 26.90 -0.47
C THR A 27 -23.27 26.50 -0.47
N PHE A 28 -23.69 25.72 0.52
CA PHE A 28 -25.10 25.32 0.67
C PHE A 28 -26.02 26.54 0.88
N VAL A 29 -25.62 27.48 1.74
CA VAL A 29 -26.38 28.71 2.00
C VAL A 29 -26.45 29.61 0.77
N VAL A 30 -25.33 29.80 0.07
CA VAL A 30 -25.26 30.63 -1.14
C VAL A 30 -26.12 30.07 -2.27
N THR A 31 -26.31 28.75 -2.32
CA THR A 31 -27.19 28.08 -3.29
C THR A 31 -28.69 28.25 -2.96
N GLY A 32 -29.02 28.96 -1.87
CA GLY A 32 -30.40 29.16 -1.40
C GLY A 32 -30.90 28.08 -0.45
N GLY A 33 -29.99 27.24 0.08
CA GLY A 33 -30.31 26.26 1.10
C GLY A 33 -30.53 26.90 2.47
N ASP A 34 -31.59 26.47 3.17
CA ASP A 34 -31.90 26.96 4.51
C ASP A 34 -31.23 26.10 5.59
N ILE A 35 -30.57 26.72 6.57
CA ILE A 35 -29.79 26.01 7.58
C ILE A 35 -30.73 25.42 8.63
N ARG A 36 -31.03 24.14 8.47
CA ARG A 36 -31.79 23.34 9.44
C ARG A 36 -30.87 22.44 10.24
N ALA A 37 -31.17 22.27 11.53
CA ALA A 37 -30.38 21.43 12.44
C ALA A 37 -30.15 20.00 11.91
N GLY A 38 -31.16 19.41 11.26
CA GLY A 38 -31.04 18.06 10.67
C GLY A 38 -30.01 17.99 9.54
N ILE A 39 -29.99 18.98 8.65
CA ILE A 39 -29.05 19.02 7.51
C ILE A 39 -27.62 19.28 8.00
N THR A 40 -27.44 20.22 8.92
CA THR A 40 -26.13 20.53 9.49
C THR A 40 -25.55 19.34 10.26
N PHE A 41 -26.37 18.64 11.05
CA PHE A 41 -25.91 17.46 11.79
C PHE A 41 -25.47 16.33 10.84
N SER A 42 -26.24 16.05 9.79
CA SER A 42 -25.87 15.08 8.77
C SER A 42 -24.59 15.48 8.02
N LEU A 43 -24.45 16.76 7.63
CA LEU A 43 -23.26 17.27 6.97
C LEU A 43 -22.00 17.06 7.81
N VAL A 44 -22.04 17.40 9.10
CA VAL A 44 -20.92 17.17 10.03
C VAL A 44 -20.54 15.68 10.04
N GLN A 45 -21.53 14.79 10.13
CA GLN A 45 -21.29 13.35 10.15
C GLN A 45 -20.64 12.84 8.86
N TYR A 46 -21.09 13.31 7.69
CA TYR A 46 -20.51 12.95 6.40
C TYR A 46 -19.08 13.47 6.24
N TYR A 47 -18.81 14.70 6.65
CA TYR A 47 -17.47 15.26 6.56
C TYR A 47 -16.47 14.56 7.47
N ASN A 48 -16.89 14.11 8.66
CA ASN A 48 -16.05 13.29 9.53
C ASN A 48 -15.65 11.97 8.87
N LEU A 49 -16.58 11.30 8.18
CA LEU A 49 -16.31 10.06 7.44
C LEU A 49 -15.40 10.31 6.23
N LEU A 50 -15.67 11.39 5.49
CA LEU A 50 -14.86 11.80 4.35
C LEU A 50 -13.41 12.08 4.77
N GLN A 51 -13.23 12.75 5.90
CA GLN A 51 -11.92 13.05 6.44
C GLN A 51 -11.15 11.78 6.82
N LEU A 52 -11.80 10.82 7.50
CA LEU A 52 -11.21 9.53 7.82
C LEU A 52 -10.72 8.81 6.55
N THR A 53 -11.53 8.83 5.50
CA THR A 53 -11.21 8.14 4.24
C THR A 53 -10.09 8.86 3.47
N CYS A 54 -10.20 10.17 3.28
CA CYS A 54 -9.30 10.94 2.41
C CYS A 54 -7.99 11.35 3.09
N ASN A 55 -8.00 11.66 4.39
CA ASN A 55 -6.81 12.16 5.08
C ASN A 55 -6.03 11.05 5.79
N ILE A 56 -6.67 9.93 6.15
CA ILE A 56 -6.02 8.84 6.89
C ILE A 56 -5.86 7.61 6.00
N PHE A 57 -6.96 7.01 5.54
CA PHE A 57 -6.88 5.74 4.81
C PHE A 57 -6.24 5.90 3.44
N PHE A 58 -6.53 6.98 2.72
CA PHE A 58 -5.97 7.17 1.38
C PHE A 58 -4.43 7.32 1.37
N PRO A 59 -3.80 8.20 2.19
CA PRO A 59 -2.34 8.27 2.25
C PRO A 59 -1.71 6.97 2.77
N MET A 60 -2.34 6.31 3.75
CA MET A 60 -1.86 5.03 4.28
C MET A 60 -1.87 3.94 3.20
N ALA A 61 -2.96 3.80 2.46
CA ALA A 61 -3.08 2.85 1.36
C ALA A 61 -2.06 3.17 0.26
N LEU A 62 -1.85 4.44 -0.05
CA LEU A 62 -0.86 4.86 -1.05
C LEU A 62 0.58 4.52 -0.62
N ALA A 63 0.91 4.71 0.66
CA ALA A 63 2.22 4.34 1.21
C ALA A 63 2.43 2.82 1.14
N LEU A 64 1.44 2.02 1.59
CA LEU A 64 1.49 0.57 1.52
C LEU A 64 1.61 0.06 0.08
N LEU A 65 0.92 0.69 -0.86
CA LEU A 65 1.03 0.37 -2.28
C LEU A 65 2.44 0.65 -2.81
N ALA A 66 3.03 1.79 -2.45
CA ALA A 66 4.38 2.14 -2.86
C ALA A 66 5.42 1.14 -2.31
N GLU A 67 5.31 0.80 -1.02
CA GLU A 67 6.18 -0.20 -0.38
C GLU A 67 6.01 -1.59 -1.01
N SER A 68 4.76 -2.00 -1.27
CA SER A 68 4.44 -3.27 -1.90
C SER A 68 5.00 -3.34 -3.32
N LYS A 69 4.85 -2.28 -4.11
CA LYS A 69 5.37 -2.21 -5.49
C LYS A 69 6.89 -2.40 -5.54
N VAL A 70 7.63 -1.72 -4.67
CA VAL A 70 9.10 -1.89 -4.60
C VAL A 70 9.46 -3.29 -4.11
N SER A 71 8.70 -3.84 -3.17
CA SER A 71 8.92 -5.20 -2.66
C SER A 71 8.71 -6.28 -3.73
N ILE A 72 7.64 -6.18 -4.51
CA ILE A 72 7.37 -7.05 -5.65
C ILE A 72 8.50 -6.95 -6.67
N LYS A 73 8.98 -5.74 -6.99
CA LYS A 73 10.07 -5.58 -7.95
C LYS A 73 11.38 -6.24 -7.51
N ARG A 74 11.68 -6.23 -6.20
CA ARG A 74 12.85 -6.97 -5.67
C ARG A 74 12.70 -8.48 -5.80
N LEU A 75 11.50 -9.00 -5.54
CA LEU A 75 11.21 -10.43 -5.72
C LEU A 75 11.32 -10.84 -7.18
N GLU A 76 10.77 -10.04 -8.09
CA GLU A 76 10.89 -10.27 -9.53
C GLU A 76 12.36 -10.32 -9.97
N ASN A 77 13.19 -9.38 -9.52
CA ASN A 77 14.61 -9.37 -9.83
C ASN A 77 15.35 -10.61 -9.27
N PHE A 78 14.98 -11.08 -8.08
CA PHE A 78 15.57 -12.29 -7.48
C PHE A 78 15.16 -13.57 -8.24
N LEU A 79 13.89 -13.67 -8.62
CA LEU A 79 13.36 -14.82 -9.37
C LEU A 79 13.85 -14.86 -10.82
N SER A 80 14.35 -13.74 -11.34
CA SER A 80 14.93 -13.64 -12.69
C SER A 80 16.44 -13.88 -12.72
N LEU A 81 17.06 -14.29 -11.59
CA LEU A 81 18.47 -14.66 -11.56
C LEU A 81 18.70 -15.98 -12.31
N GLU A 82 19.91 -16.15 -12.84
CA GLU A 82 20.31 -17.38 -13.50
C GLU A 82 20.33 -18.55 -12.51
N GLU A 83 19.76 -19.68 -12.93
CA GLU A 83 19.74 -20.89 -12.12
C GLU A 83 21.17 -21.44 -11.98
N LEU A 84 21.51 -21.92 -10.79
CA LEU A 84 22.78 -22.61 -10.59
C LEU A 84 22.71 -23.94 -11.34
N GLU A 85 23.65 -24.16 -12.27
CA GLU A 85 23.84 -25.49 -12.82
C GLU A 85 24.08 -26.47 -11.68
N PRO A 86 23.43 -27.65 -11.69
CA PRO A 86 23.72 -28.67 -10.70
C PRO A 86 25.18 -29.07 -10.86
N GLU A 87 26.04 -28.62 -9.93
CA GLU A 87 27.36 -29.25 -9.78
C GLU A 87 27.10 -30.70 -9.42
N GLU A 88 27.38 -31.61 -10.36
CA GLU A 88 27.57 -33.01 -10.00
C GLU A 88 28.58 -33.03 -8.85
N PRO A 89 28.26 -33.64 -7.70
CA PRO A 89 29.18 -33.68 -6.59
C PRO A 89 30.44 -34.42 -7.06
N LYS A 90 31.51 -33.66 -7.31
CA LYS A 90 32.85 -34.23 -7.53
C LYS A 90 33.31 -34.81 -6.21
N ILE A 91 32.84 -36.02 -5.92
CA ILE A 91 33.45 -36.87 -4.91
C ILE A 91 34.80 -37.27 -5.47
N ASN A 92 35.84 -36.59 -4.99
CA ASN A 92 37.23 -36.93 -5.24
C ASN A 92 37.44 -38.43 -4.95
N GLY A 93 37.40 -39.25 -6.01
CA GLY A 93 37.79 -40.65 -5.96
C GLY A 93 36.68 -41.71 -5.81
N PHE A 94 35.38 -41.40 -5.94
CA PHE A 94 34.37 -42.47 -5.96
C PHE A 94 33.42 -42.37 -7.16
N SER A 95 33.48 -43.41 -8.01
CA SER A 95 32.72 -43.55 -9.24
C SER A 95 31.21 -43.57 -8.94
N ALA A 96 30.48 -42.55 -9.38
CA ALA A 96 29.03 -42.41 -9.23
C ALA A 96 28.21 -43.35 -10.15
N ASN A 97 28.80 -44.43 -10.66
CA ASN A 97 28.09 -45.45 -11.44
C ASN A 97 27.33 -46.46 -10.56
N VAL A 98 27.26 -46.27 -9.24
CA VAL A 98 26.63 -47.21 -8.30
C VAL A 98 25.22 -46.77 -7.86
N ILE A 99 24.78 -45.55 -8.18
CA ILE A 99 23.44 -45.04 -7.84
C ILE A 99 22.58 -44.88 -9.11
N THR A 100 22.60 -45.88 -9.99
CA THR A 100 21.54 -46.07 -10.99
C THR A 100 20.75 -47.31 -10.62
N ASN A 101 19.88 -47.19 -9.61
CA ASN A 101 18.81 -48.15 -9.40
C ASN A 101 17.49 -47.38 -9.38
N GLY A 102 16.73 -47.48 -10.47
CA GLY A 102 15.27 -47.37 -10.35
C GLY A 102 14.51 -46.41 -11.27
N ILE A 103 14.96 -46.08 -12.49
CA ILE A 103 14.02 -45.65 -13.54
C ILE A 103 14.39 -46.34 -14.86
N GLU A 104 13.92 -47.58 -15.00
CA GLU A 104 13.66 -48.14 -16.31
C GLU A 104 12.58 -47.28 -16.98
N LYS A 105 12.91 -46.67 -18.12
CA LYS A 105 11.90 -46.39 -19.15
C LYS A 105 12.22 -47.28 -20.34
N GLU A 106 11.46 -48.35 -20.38
CA GLU A 106 11.16 -49.23 -21.50
C GLU A 106 10.95 -48.40 -22.77
N LYS A 107 11.64 -48.80 -23.85
CA LYS A 107 11.40 -48.32 -25.22
C LYS A 107 10.31 -49.18 -25.83
N ASP A 108 9.26 -48.54 -26.33
CA ASP A 108 8.71 -48.72 -27.68
C ASP A 108 7.98 -47.43 -28.10
#